data_AF-A0A662CZN6-F1
#
_entry.id   AF-A0A662CZN6-F1
#
_cell.length_a   1.000
_cell.length_b   1.000
_cell.length_c   1.000
_cell.angle_alpha   90.00
_cell.angle_beta   90.00
_cell.angle_gamma   90.00
#
_symmetry.space_group_name_H-M   'P 1'
#
loop_
_entity.id
_entity.type
_entity.pdbx_description
1 polymer ?
#
loop_
_entity_poly.entity_id
_entity_poly.type
_entity_poly.pdbx_seq_one_letter_code
_entity_poly.pdbx_strand_id
1 'polypeptide(L)'
;MKLWVGVTDTNWFNNLARLSRESGLDEVNFWQPGGRGSFKILQPGEPFLFKLRHPINKIVGGGFFVYWTRLPMSLAWEAFREKNGAFSYEEMRRLILRRRNEPLTSKEDFNIGCIILAQPFFFSEEKWINVPRDWSPSIQQGKHYLIDQEPGKSIWQEVELRLELDKYYRRQENQWAVTREGERRIAESPRYGEGILIKPRLGQGTFRVLVTDAYQRACAITFEHSLPALEAAHIKPFSLGGNHEIKNGLLLRSDLHRLFDKGYLTITPDYHIEVSRRLREDFANGHTYYPLRGQRLHHLPPNPADHPDKNLLIWHNEEVYKG
;
A
#
# COMPACT_ATOMS: atom_id res chain seq x y z
N MET A 1 11.46 19.25 2.53
CA MET A 1 11.11 17.85 2.16
C MET A 1 12.18 17.31 1.23
N LYS A 2 12.33 15.99 1.18
CA LYS A 2 13.18 15.28 0.23
C LYS A 2 12.32 14.71 -0.90
N LEU A 3 12.94 14.47 -2.04
CA LEU A 3 12.45 13.52 -3.03
C LEU A 3 13.51 12.44 -3.25
N TRP A 4 13.08 11.24 -3.63
CA TRP A 4 13.96 10.15 -4.05
C TRP A 4 13.76 9.84 -5.51
N VAL A 5 14.83 9.72 -6.29
CA VAL A 5 14.78 9.23 -7.66
C VAL A 5 15.29 7.78 -7.65
N GLY A 6 14.37 6.82 -7.78
CA GLY A 6 14.66 5.39 -7.72
C GLY A 6 14.83 4.76 -9.10
N VAL A 7 15.88 3.96 -9.26
CA VAL A 7 16.17 3.24 -10.51
C VAL A 7 15.28 2.01 -10.63
N THR A 8 14.51 1.92 -11.71
CA THR A 8 13.69 0.75 -12.04
C THR A 8 13.96 0.26 -13.46
N ASP A 9 13.37 -0.89 -13.83
CA ASP A 9 13.45 -1.43 -15.18
C ASP A 9 12.19 -1.11 -16.00
N THR A 10 12.35 -1.20 -17.31
CA THR A 10 11.31 -0.85 -18.27
C THR A 10 10.10 -1.78 -18.19
N ASN A 11 10.28 -3.06 -17.85
CA ASN A 11 9.16 -4.00 -17.74
C ASN A 11 8.30 -3.67 -16.53
N TRP A 12 8.92 -3.43 -15.37
CA TRP A 12 8.22 -3.00 -14.15
C TRP A 12 7.40 -1.73 -14.41
N PHE A 13 8.00 -0.73 -15.07
CA PHE A 13 7.32 0.51 -15.43
C PHE A 13 6.16 0.28 -16.40
N ASN A 14 6.40 -0.44 -17.51
CA ASN A 14 5.39 -0.69 -18.54
C ASN A 14 4.19 -1.47 -17.99
N ASN A 15 4.44 -2.46 -17.13
CA ASN A 15 3.40 -3.27 -16.51
C ASN A 15 2.47 -2.39 -15.65
N LEU A 16 3.05 -1.54 -14.80
CA LEU A 16 2.26 -0.65 -13.94
C LEU A 16 1.62 0.51 -14.69
N ALA A 17 2.29 1.08 -15.67
CA ALA A 17 1.73 2.14 -16.53
C ALA A 17 0.56 1.61 -17.38
N ARG A 18 0.59 0.33 -17.79
CA ARG A 18 -0.54 -0.34 -18.44
C ARG A 18 -1.68 -0.55 -17.45
N LEU A 19 -1.40 -1.17 -16.30
CA LEU A 19 -2.39 -1.44 -15.26
C LEU A 19 -3.08 -0.15 -14.77
N SER A 20 -2.32 0.93 -14.59
CA SER A 20 -2.86 2.25 -14.24
C SER A 20 -3.83 2.82 -15.27
N ARG A 21 -3.70 2.47 -16.55
CA ARG A 21 -4.62 2.91 -17.61
C ARG A 21 -5.84 2.02 -17.72
N GLU A 22 -5.69 0.73 -17.47
CA GLU A 22 -6.76 -0.27 -17.61
C GLU A 22 -7.74 -0.27 -16.43
N SER A 23 -7.23 -0.20 -15.20
CA SER A 23 -8.04 -0.35 -13.98
C SER A 23 -7.83 0.76 -12.94
N GLY A 24 -6.88 1.66 -13.17
CA GLY A 24 -6.45 2.64 -12.17
C GLY A 24 -5.56 2.01 -11.10
N LEU A 25 -4.65 2.81 -10.53
CA LEU A 25 -3.78 2.39 -9.43
C LEU A 25 -3.84 3.39 -8.29
N ASP A 26 -4.17 2.89 -7.11
CA ASP A 26 -4.15 3.60 -5.82
C ASP A 26 -2.79 3.49 -5.12
N GLU A 27 -2.10 2.37 -5.32
CA GLU A 27 -0.82 2.03 -4.68
C GLU A 27 0.07 1.17 -5.58
N VAL A 28 1.37 1.13 -5.30
CA VAL A 28 2.34 0.19 -5.88
C VAL A 28 3.37 -0.23 -4.85
N ASN A 29 3.93 -1.43 -5.03
CA ASN A 29 5.10 -1.87 -4.29
C ASN A 29 6.35 -1.77 -5.17
N PHE A 30 7.22 -0.81 -4.84
CA PHE A 30 8.54 -0.71 -5.42
C PHE A 30 9.51 -1.60 -4.63
N TRP A 31 9.73 -2.81 -5.10
CA TRP A 31 10.50 -3.80 -4.36
C TRP A 31 12.01 -3.69 -4.57
N GLN A 32 12.76 -4.03 -3.52
CA GLN A 32 14.22 -4.16 -3.52
C GLN A 32 14.58 -5.66 -3.45
N PRO A 33 15.32 -6.20 -4.44
CA PRO A 33 15.61 -7.63 -4.51
C PRO A 33 16.39 -8.11 -3.30
N GLY A 34 17.43 -7.37 -2.89
CA GLY A 34 18.16 -7.68 -1.67
C GLY A 34 17.30 -7.31 -0.46
N GLY A 35 16.76 -8.29 0.26
CA GLY A 35 16.09 -8.06 1.54
C GLY A 35 17.01 -7.59 2.68
N ARG A 36 18.23 -7.12 2.36
CA ARG A 36 19.23 -6.60 3.29
C ARG A 36 19.21 -5.08 3.22
N GLY A 37 18.71 -4.43 4.27
CA GLY A 37 18.69 -2.97 4.39
C GLY A 37 17.41 -2.43 5.02
N SER A 38 17.33 -1.10 5.12
CA SER A 38 16.10 -0.36 5.44
C SER A 38 16.02 0.88 4.56
N PHE A 39 14.82 1.33 4.20
CA PHE A 39 14.61 2.58 3.47
C PHE A 39 14.08 3.64 4.44
N LYS A 40 14.97 4.53 4.91
CA LYS A 40 14.65 5.60 5.89
C LYS A 40 14.89 7.01 5.33
N ILE A 41 15.01 7.11 4.01
CA ILE A 41 15.42 8.34 3.34
C ILE A 41 14.26 9.33 3.28
N LEU A 42 13.05 8.82 3.03
CA LEU A 42 11.83 9.60 2.90
C LEU A 42 10.94 9.48 4.13
N GLN A 43 10.20 10.55 4.41
CA GLN A 43 9.06 10.58 5.32
C GLN A 43 7.76 10.30 4.55
N PRO A 44 6.72 9.76 5.20
CA PRO A 44 5.42 9.57 4.54
C PRO A 44 4.90 10.85 3.89
N GLY A 45 4.42 10.75 2.65
CA GLY A 45 4.01 11.87 1.80
C GLY A 45 5.13 12.48 0.96
N GLU A 46 6.40 12.15 1.19
CA GLU A 46 7.50 12.66 0.36
C GLU A 46 7.58 11.94 -1.01
N PRO A 47 7.97 12.64 -2.09
CA PRO A 47 7.91 12.07 -3.44
C PRO A 47 8.99 11.00 -3.71
N PHE A 48 8.56 9.92 -4.35
CA PHE A 48 9.42 8.89 -4.91
C PHE A 48 9.21 8.85 -6.43
N LEU A 49 10.24 9.19 -7.20
CA LEU A 49 10.22 9.25 -8.66
C LEU A 49 10.83 7.98 -9.26
N PHE A 50 10.27 7.52 -10.38
CA PHE A 50 10.75 6.36 -11.13
C PHE A 50 11.71 6.80 -12.23
N LYS A 51 12.90 6.19 -12.27
CA LYS A 51 13.91 6.47 -13.29
C LYS A 51 14.29 5.18 -14.02
N LEU A 52 14.20 5.19 -15.35
CA LEU A 52 14.57 4.03 -16.18
C LEU A 52 16.08 3.94 -16.39
N ARG A 53 16.57 2.72 -16.57
CA ARG A 53 17.98 2.42 -16.88
C ARG A 53 18.38 2.93 -18.28
N HIS A 54 19.68 2.91 -18.55
CA HIS A 54 20.21 3.10 -19.91
C HIS A 54 19.59 2.06 -20.87
N PRO A 55 19.30 2.41 -22.14
CA PRO A 55 19.59 3.68 -22.82
C PRO A 55 18.59 4.82 -22.57
N ILE A 56 17.43 4.55 -21.98
CA ILE A 56 16.37 5.56 -21.81
C ILE A 56 16.84 6.68 -20.87
N ASN A 57 17.30 6.33 -19.67
CA ASN A 57 17.88 7.26 -18.70
C ASN A 57 17.02 8.52 -18.41
N LYS A 58 15.70 8.34 -18.24
CA LYS A 58 14.74 9.41 -17.90
C LYS A 58 14.00 9.11 -16.60
N ILE A 59 13.49 10.16 -15.98
CA ILE A 59 12.45 10.09 -14.95
C ILE A 59 11.09 10.01 -15.66
N VAL A 60 10.31 8.98 -15.33
CA VAL A 60 9.14 8.55 -16.12
C VAL A 60 7.82 8.58 -15.34
N GLY A 61 7.87 8.94 -14.06
CA GLY A 61 6.71 8.94 -13.18
C GLY A 61 7.14 8.93 -11.72
N GLY A 62 6.23 8.53 -10.84
CA GLY A 62 6.50 8.44 -9.41
C GLY A 62 5.27 8.08 -8.59
N GLY A 63 5.36 8.31 -7.29
CA GLY A 63 4.29 8.21 -6.32
C GLY A 63 4.74 8.83 -5.00
N PHE A 64 3.90 8.75 -3.98
CA PHE A 64 4.19 9.32 -2.67
C PHE A 64 4.52 8.21 -1.68
N PHE A 65 5.66 8.34 -1.00
CA PHE A 65 6.11 7.33 -0.06
C PHE A 65 5.10 7.18 1.08
N VAL A 66 4.75 5.94 1.40
CA VAL A 66 3.87 5.63 2.53
C VAL A 66 4.66 4.97 3.63
N TYR A 67 5.32 3.86 3.30
CA TYR A 67 5.94 3.01 4.28
C TYR A 67 6.98 2.10 3.63
N TRP A 68 7.92 1.63 4.45
CA TRP A 68 8.87 0.60 4.05
C TRP A 68 8.82 -0.57 5.02
N THR A 69 8.86 -1.78 4.49
CA THR A 69 8.99 -2.99 5.29
C THR A 69 9.77 -4.07 4.56
N ARG A 70 10.11 -5.13 5.30
CA ARG A 70 10.67 -6.35 4.76
C ARG A 70 9.64 -7.48 4.87
N LEU A 71 9.25 -8.05 3.74
CA LEU A 71 8.26 -9.13 3.70
C LEU A 71 8.79 -10.33 2.89
N PRO A 72 8.35 -11.55 3.24
CA PRO A 72 8.43 -12.69 2.32
C PRO A 72 7.80 -12.33 0.98
N MET A 73 8.39 -12.81 -0.11
CA MET A 73 7.96 -12.50 -1.48
C MET A 73 6.54 -13.01 -1.73
N SER A 74 6.18 -14.16 -1.17
CA SER A 74 4.80 -14.68 -1.16
C SER A 74 3.78 -13.66 -0.64
N LEU A 75 4.03 -13.09 0.54
CA LEU A 75 3.12 -12.13 1.18
C LEU A 75 3.08 -10.79 0.46
N ALA A 76 4.22 -10.34 -0.08
CA ALA A 76 4.23 -9.15 -0.93
C ALA A 76 3.39 -9.34 -2.21
N TRP A 77 3.43 -10.55 -2.80
CA TRP A 77 2.55 -10.89 -3.92
C TRP A 77 1.09 -10.95 -3.51
N GLU A 78 0.76 -11.57 -2.39
CA GLU A 78 -0.64 -11.62 -1.94
C GLU A 78 -1.22 -10.24 -1.61
N ALA A 79 -0.41 -9.34 -1.06
CA ALA A 79 -0.83 -7.98 -0.71
C ALA A 79 -1.02 -7.09 -1.94
N PHE A 80 -0.06 -7.08 -2.87
CA PHE A 80 -0.05 -6.11 -3.97
C PHE A 80 -0.39 -6.71 -5.34
N ARG A 81 -0.35 -8.04 -5.51
CA ARG A 81 -0.59 -8.72 -6.79
C ARG A 81 0.19 -8.06 -7.92
N GLU A 82 -0.47 -7.72 -9.02
CA GLU A 82 0.13 -7.07 -10.18
C GLU A 82 0.71 -5.68 -9.89
N LYS A 83 0.31 -5.03 -8.77
CA LYS A 83 0.89 -3.76 -8.30
C LYS A 83 2.35 -3.90 -7.82
N ASN A 84 2.92 -5.11 -7.83
CA ASN A 84 4.36 -5.36 -7.75
C ASN A 84 5.11 -5.12 -9.08
N GLY A 85 4.41 -4.78 -10.15
CA GLY A 85 4.97 -4.57 -11.49
C GLY A 85 5.30 -5.85 -12.26
N ALA A 86 4.55 -6.93 -12.00
CA ALA A 86 4.65 -8.22 -12.69
C ALA A 86 3.25 -8.83 -12.85
N PHE A 87 3.00 -9.59 -13.91
CA PHE A 87 1.67 -10.17 -14.21
C PHE A 87 1.37 -11.45 -13.43
N SER A 88 2.40 -12.14 -12.93
CA SER A 88 2.22 -13.35 -12.12
C SER A 88 3.25 -13.46 -11.00
N TYR A 89 2.96 -14.32 -10.03
CA TYR A 89 3.87 -14.65 -8.95
C TYR A 89 5.19 -15.20 -9.51
N GLU A 90 5.11 -16.10 -10.49
CA GLU A 90 6.25 -16.73 -11.15
C GLU A 90 7.09 -15.72 -11.91
N GLU A 91 6.45 -14.74 -12.56
CA GLU A 91 7.17 -13.64 -13.23
C GLU A 91 7.90 -12.76 -12.21
N MET A 92 7.20 -12.31 -11.16
CA MET A 92 7.81 -11.51 -10.09
C MET A 92 9.02 -12.24 -9.48
N ARG A 93 8.85 -13.53 -9.17
CA ARG A 93 9.92 -14.38 -8.63
C ARG A 93 11.11 -14.44 -9.57
N ARG A 94 10.87 -14.68 -10.87
CA ARG A 94 11.92 -14.75 -11.90
C ARG A 94 12.68 -13.42 -12.01
N LEU A 95 11.98 -12.29 -11.98
CA LEU A 95 12.60 -10.95 -12.02
C LEU A 95 13.50 -10.70 -10.82
N ILE A 96 13.06 -11.08 -9.61
CA ILE A 96 13.84 -10.89 -8.38
C ILE A 96 15.06 -11.82 -8.35
N LEU A 97 14.90 -13.12 -8.66
CA LEU A 97 16.00 -14.09 -8.65
C LEU A 97 17.11 -13.71 -9.64
N ARG A 98 16.74 -13.24 -10.85
CA ARG A 98 17.71 -12.69 -11.82
C ARG A 98 18.53 -11.55 -11.23
N ARG A 99 17.89 -10.63 -10.51
CA ARG A 99 18.59 -9.49 -9.88
C ARG A 99 19.43 -9.88 -8.67
N ARG A 100 19.17 -11.04 -8.07
CA ARG A 100 19.97 -11.61 -6.98
C ARG A 100 21.12 -12.49 -7.44
N ASN A 101 21.17 -12.82 -8.74
CA ASN A 101 22.04 -13.86 -9.29
C ASN A 101 21.85 -15.22 -8.61
N GLU A 102 20.60 -15.55 -8.25
CA GLU A 102 20.22 -16.83 -7.64
C GLU A 102 19.59 -17.77 -8.68
N PRO A 103 19.69 -19.12 -8.51
CA PRO A 103 19.09 -20.07 -9.44
C PRO A 103 17.57 -19.92 -9.55
N LEU A 104 17.05 -19.87 -10.79
CA LEU A 104 15.62 -19.77 -11.06
C LEU A 104 14.81 -20.99 -10.57
N THR A 105 15.49 -22.10 -10.30
CA THR A 105 14.91 -23.35 -9.80
C THR A 105 14.64 -23.34 -8.30
N SER A 106 15.15 -22.34 -7.56
CA SER A 106 14.88 -22.23 -6.13
C SER A 106 13.37 -22.17 -5.88
N LYS A 107 12.89 -22.96 -4.92
CA LYS A 107 11.49 -22.96 -4.46
C LYS A 107 11.29 -22.28 -3.11
N GLU A 108 12.39 -21.96 -2.42
CA GLU A 108 12.32 -21.33 -1.10
C GLU A 108 11.76 -19.92 -1.21
N ASP A 109 10.87 -19.56 -0.28
CA ASP A 109 10.47 -18.18 -0.15
C ASP A 109 11.60 -17.35 0.44
N PHE A 110 11.62 -16.06 0.12
CA PHE A 110 12.67 -15.17 0.55
C PHE A 110 12.12 -13.78 0.80
N ASN A 111 12.81 -13.04 1.68
CA ASN A 111 12.40 -11.69 2.00
C ASN A 111 12.89 -10.67 0.96
N ILE A 112 12.03 -9.74 0.57
CA ILE A 112 12.34 -8.53 -0.21
C ILE A 112 12.10 -7.26 0.61
N GLY A 113 12.73 -6.16 0.22
CA GLY A 113 12.33 -4.84 0.71
C GLY A 113 11.11 -4.36 -0.09
N CYS A 114 10.10 -3.83 0.58
CA CYS A 114 8.90 -3.27 -0.04
C CYS A 114 8.85 -1.77 0.25
N ILE A 115 9.03 -0.93 -0.76
CA ILE A 115 8.80 0.52 -0.68
C ILE A 115 7.40 0.77 -1.21
N ILE A 116 6.47 1.06 -0.31
CA ILE A 116 5.06 1.22 -0.64
C ILE A 116 4.81 2.67 -1.01
N LEU A 117 4.25 2.88 -2.20
CA LEU A 117 3.94 4.19 -2.74
C LEU A 117 2.44 4.27 -3.01
N ALA A 118 1.84 5.41 -2.67
CA ALA A 118 0.45 5.69 -2.97
C ALA A 118 0.33 6.79 -4.04
N GLN A 119 -0.83 6.82 -4.70
CA GLN A 119 -1.12 7.71 -5.82
C GLN A 119 -0.02 7.71 -6.89
N PRO A 120 0.32 6.53 -7.44
CA PRO A 120 1.32 6.43 -8.49
C PRO A 120 0.87 7.21 -9.73
N PHE A 121 1.83 7.81 -10.43
CA PHE A 121 1.64 8.50 -11.69
C PHE A 121 2.69 8.05 -12.69
N PHE A 122 2.28 7.94 -13.96
CA PHE A 122 3.10 7.45 -15.06
C PHE A 122 2.98 8.43 -16.22
N PHE A 123 4.11 9.02 -16.62
CA PHE A 123 4.15 9.96 -17.72
C PHE A 123 4.24 9.23 -19.06
N SER A 124 3.55 9.77 -20.06
CA SER A 124 3.79 9.43 -21.46
C SER A 124 5.21 9.87 -21.88
N GLU A 125 5.73 9.26 -22.94
CA GLU A 125 7.14 9.40 -23.33
C GLU A 125 7.54 10.85 -23.63
N GLU A 126 6.66 11.61 -24.27
CA GLU A 126 6.83 13.03 -24.55
C GLU A 126 6.88 13.90 -23.27
N LYS A 127 6.39 13.37 -22.15
CA LYS A 127 6.43 13.99 -20.82
C LYS A 127 7.55 13.43 -19.95
N TRP A 128 8.46 12.59 -20.44
CA TRP A 128 9.57 12.13 -19.63
C TRP A 128 10.55 13.26 -19.29
N ILE A 129 11.10 13.23 -18.08
CA ILE A 129 11.98 14.27 -17.55
C ILE A 129 13.44 13.78 -17.65
N ASN A 130 14.34 14.66 -18.06
CA ASN A 130 15.78 14.38 -18.04
C ASN A 130 16.27 14.17 -16.61
N VAL A 131 17.17 13.21 -16.41
CA VAL A 131 17.90 13.11 -15.14
C VAL A 131 18.79 14.36 -14.94
N PRO A 132 19.03 14.78 -13.69
CA PRO A 132 19.87 15.95 -13.43
C PRO A 132 21.32 15.73 -13.87
N ARG A 133 22.04 16.82 -14.10
CA ARG A 133 23.45 16.78 -14.59
C ARG A 133 24.41 16.08 -13.63
N ASP A 134 24.10 16.05 -12.34
CA ASP A 134 24.89 15.40 -11.30
C ASP A 134 24.51 13.92 -11.09
N TRP A 135 23.68 13.36 -11.99
CA TRP A 135 23.36 11.94 -11.99
C TRP A 135 24.51 11.10 -12.52
N SER A 136 25.23 10.41 -11.63
CA SER A 136 26.26 9.46 -12.04
C SER A 136 25.66 8.21 -12.70
N PRO A 137 26.20 7.74 -13.84
CA PRO A 137 25.82 6.45 -14.46
C PRO A 137 26.04 5.24 -13.53
N SER A 138 26.89 5.36 -12.51
CA SER A 138 27.14 4.28 -11.55
C SER A 138 26.02 4.07 -10.52
N ILE A 139 25.06 5.00 -10.40
CA ILE A 139 23.95 4.90 -9.43
C ILE A 139 23.01 3.74 -9.81
N GLN A 140 22.99 2.69 -8.98
CA GLN A 140 22.18 1.47 -9.22
C GLN A 140 20.83 1.44 -8.50
N GLN A 141 20.69 2.13 -7.37
CA GLN A 141 19.44 2.12 -6.56
C GLN A 141 18.67 3.42 -6.71
N GLY A 142 19.35 4.55 -6.56
CA GLY A 142 18.75 5.88 -6.64
C GLY A 142 19.54 6.93 -5.88
N LYS A 143 19.02 8.15 -5.87
CA LYS A 143 19.61 9.30 -5.18
C LYS A 143 18.51 10.21 -4.65
N HIS A 144 18.72 10.79 -3.47
CA HIS A 144 17.80 11.78 -2.91
C HIS A 144 18.23 13.19 -3.26
N TYR A 145 17.26 14.10 -3.26
CA TYR A 145 17.45 15.53 -3.41
C TYR A 145 16.53 16.27 -2.43
N LEU A 146 16.93 17.48 -2.04
CA LEU A 146 16.06 18.41 -1.33
C LEU A 146 15.23 19.20 -2.34
N ILE A 147 13.93 19.33 -2.11
CA ILE A 147 13.00 19.94 -3.09
C ILE A 147 13.14 21.47 -3.19
N ASP A 148 13.84 22.09 -2.24
CA ASP A 148 14.11 23.52 -2.17
C ASP A 148 15.52 23.90 -2.65
N GLN A 149 16.32 22.91 -3.08
CA GLN A 149 17.70 23.10 -3.56
C GLN A 149 17.88 22.49 -4.95
N GLU A 150 18.77 23.05 -5.77
CA GLU A 150 19.12 22.45 -7.06
C GLU A 150 19.96 21.17 -6.88
N PRO A 151 19.74 20.12 -7.70
CA PRO A 151 18.77 20.06 -8.81
C PRO A 151 17.36 19.60 -8.39
N GLY A 152 17.12 19.29 -7.11
CA GLY A 152 15.85 18.76 -6.61
C GLY A 152 14.66 19.69 -6.85
N LYS A 153 14.86 21.00 -6.73
CA LYS A 153 13.87 22.03 -7.03
C LYS A 153 13.41 21.97 -8.49
N SER A 154 14.33 22.00 -9.45
CA SER A 154 13.99 21.89 -10.87
C SER A 154 13.29 20.58 -11.21
N ILE A 155 13.74 19.46 -10.62
CA ILE A 155 13.09 18.15 -10.82
C ILE A 155 11.64 18.19 -10.34
N TRP A 156 11.39 18.73 -9.15
CA TRP A 156 10.06 18.77 -8.57
C TRP A 156 9.11 19.69 -9.36
N GLN A 157 9.59 20.84 -9.80
CA GLN A 157 8.81 21.76 -10.64
C GLN A 157 8.36 21.12 -11.95
N GLU A 158 9.23 20.36 -12.61
CA GLU A 158 8.89 19.60 -13.82
C GLU A 158 7.81 18.54 -13.55
N VAL A 159 7.85 17.88 -12.38
CA VAL A 159 6.83 16.90 -11.96
C VAL A 159 5.50 17.60 -11.70
N GLU A 160 5.48 18.66 -10.91
CA GLU A 160 4.27 19.42 -10.58
C GLU A 160 3.59 19.95 -11.85
N LEU A 161 4.36 20.52 -12.77
CA LEU A 161 3.85 21.00 -14.05
C LEU A 161 3.10 19.90 -14.82
N ARG A 162 3.65 18.69 -14.89
CA ARG A 162 3.03 17.56 -15.60
C ARG A 162 1.79 17.05 -14.89
N LEU A 163 1.82 16.97 -13.56
CA LEU A 163 0.65 16.57 -12.77
C LEU A 163 -0.50 17.58 -12.91
N GLU A 164 -0.20 18.88 -12.92
CA GLU A 164 -1.21 19.92 -13.13
C GLU A 164 -1.77 19.89 -14.56
N LEU A 165 -0.93 19.69 -15.58
CA LEU A 165 -1.40 19.49 -16.96
C LEU A 165 -2.31 18.27 -17.09
N ASP A 166 -1.94 17.14 -16.48
CA ASP A 166 -2.77 15.93 -16.50
C ASP A 166 -4.12 16.15 -15.82
N LYS A 167 -4.15 16.86 -14.67
CA LYS A 167 -5.40 17.24 -14.01
C LYS A 167 -6.24 18.14 -14.89
N TYR A 168 -5.63 19.12 -15.57
CA TYR A 168 -6.33 20.02 -16.47
C TYR A 168 -7.00 19.28 -17.63
N TYR A 169 -6.27 18.40 -18.33
CA TYR A 169 -6.82 17.64 -19.45
C TYR A 169 -7.89 16.64 -19.01
N ARG A 170 -7.69 15.92 -17.90
CA ARG A 170 -8.74 15.01 -17.35
C ARG A 170 -10.02 15.77 -16.98
N ARG A 171 -9.90 16.98 -16.42
CA ARG A 171 -11.07 17.82 -16.16
C ARG A 171 -11.79 18.18 -17.46
N GLN A 172 -11.08 18.57 -18.52
CA GLN A 172 -11.70 18.90 -19.80
C GLN A 172 -12.33 17.70 -20.50
N GLU A 173 -11.68 16.53 -20.52
CA GLU A 173 -12.26 15.30 -21.06
C GLU A 173 -13.55 14.91 -20.32
N ASN A 174 -13.53 14.98 -18.98
CA ASN A 174 -14.73 14.76 -18.18
C ASN A 174 -15.79 15.84 -18.43
N GLN A 175 -15.38 17.09 -18.69
CA GLN A 175 -16.30 18.19 -19.00
C GLN A 175 -16.94 18.00 -20.38
N TRP A 176 -16.21 17.50 -21.38
CA TRP A 176 -16.76 17.14 -22.69
C TRP A 176 -17.62 15.87 -22.67
N ALA A 177 -17.30 14.89 -21.80
CA ALA A 177 -18.13 13.72 -21.58
C ALA A 177 -19.45 14.05 -20.84
N VAL A 178 -19.46 15.11 -20.02
CA VAL A 178 -20.63 15.59 -19.28
C VAL A 178 -21.49 16.56 -20.10
N THR A 179 -21.01 17.11 -21.23
CA THR A 179 -21.79 17.99 -22.12
C THR A 179 -22.80 17.27 -23.02
N ARG A 180 -23.52 16.26 -22.53
CA ARG A 180 -24.80 15.87 -23.13
C ARG A 180 -26.01 16.58 -22.52
N GLU A 181 -25.90 17.17 -21.33
CA GLU A 181 -26.89 18.11 -20.80
C GLU A 181 -26.19 19.23 -20.02
N GLY A 182 -26.51 20.47 -20.38
CA GLY A 182 -25.70 21.65 -20.10
C GLY A 182 -25.87 22.24 -18.70
N GLU A 183 -24.79 22.83 -18.19
CA GLU A 183 -24.71 24.23 -17.75
C GLU A 183 -23.27 24.55 -17.34
N ARG A 184 -22.73 25.68 -17.84
CA ARG A 184 -21.33 26.09 -17.67
C ARG A 184 -21.16 26.97 -16.44
N ARG A 185 -20.19 26.64 -15.58
CA ARG A 185 -19.41 27.61 -14.80
C ARG A 185 -17.93 27.23 -14.85
N ILE A 186 -17.12 28.09 -15.45
CA ILE A 186 -15.66 28.01 -15.36
C ILE A 186 -15.26 28.83 -14.13
N ALA A 187 -14.90 28.15 -13.05
CA ALA A 187 -14.25 28.80 -11.91
C ALA A 187 -12.73 28.79 -12.17
N GLU A 188 -12.14 29.98 -12.31
CA GLU A 188 -10.68 30.14 -12.32
C GLU A 188 -10.13 29.71 -10.96
N SER A 189 -9.28 28.68 -10.92
CA SER A 189 -8.54 28.32 -9.71
C SER A 189 -7.15 29.00 -9.73
N PRO A 190 -6.70 29.57 -8.60
CA PRO A 190 -5.43 30.29 -8.52
C PRO A 190 -4.23 29.37 -8.79
N ARG A 191 -3.24 29.90 -9.53
CA ARG A 191 -2.17 29.14 -10.21
C ARG A 191 -0.99 28.69 -9.36
N TYR A 192 -0.83 29.11 -8.12
CA TYR A 192 0.25 28.60 -7.26
C TYR A 192 -0.21 28.71 -5.80
N GLY A 193 -0.34 27.56 -5.14
CA GLY A 193 -0.63 27.44 -3.71
C GLY A 193 0.53 26.79 -2.99
N GLU A 194 0.65 27.07 -1.69
CA GLU A 194 1.63 26.46 -0.77
C GLU A 194 1.64 24.93 -0.90
N GLY A 195 2.84 24.33 -0.74
CA GLY A 195 3.10 22.92 -1.01
C GLY A 195 2.03 22.00 -0.44
N ILE A 196 1.36 21.25 -1.32
CA ILE A 196 0.27 20.34 -0.93
C ILE A 196 0.89 19.22 -0.09
N LEU A 197 0.56 19.20 1.19
CA LEU A 197 0.86 18.09 2.07
C LEU A 197 -0.08 16.93 1.68
N ILE A 198 0.39 16.07 0.78
CA ILE A 198 -0.40 14.94 0.28
C ILE A 198 -0.41 13.88 1.38
N LYS A 199 -1.55 13.73 2.06
CA LYS A 199 -1.84 12.53 2.87
C LYS A 199 -2.28 11.43 1.90
N PRO A 200 -1.46 10.40 1.66
CA PRO A 200 -1.80 9.41 0.65
C PRO A 200 -2.97 8.55 1.13
N ARG A 201 -3.91 8.22 0.23
CA ARG A 201 -4.97 7.24 0.50
C ARG A 201 -4.34 5.85 0.44
N LEU A 202 -4.56 5.06 1.47
CA LEU A 202 -4.04 3.69 1.57
C LEU A 202 -4.93 2.75 0.76
N GLY A 203 -4.32 1.90 -0.06
CA GLY A 203 -5.01 0.80 -0.71
C GLY A 203 -5.04 -0.46 0.16
N GLN A 204 -5.73 -1.50 -0.32
CA GLN A 204 -5.91 -2.77 0.39
C GLN A 204 -4.57 -3.47 0.70
N GLY A 205 -3.62 -3.44 -0.23
CA GLY A 205 -2.32 -4.07 -0.05
C GLY A 205 -1.51 -3.36 1.03
N THR A 206 -1.50 -2.02 0.99
CA THR A 206 -0.86 -1.21 2.02
C THR A 206 -1.50 -1.41 3.39
N PHE A 207 -2.83 -1.43 3.48
CA PHE A 207 -3.55 -1.71 4.72
C PHE A 207 -3.11 -3.05 5.33
N ARG A 208 -3.08 -4.12 4.54
CA ARG A 208 -2.65 -5.44 5.01
C ARG A 208 -1.25 -5.38 5.61
N VAL A 209 -0.31 -4.73 4.92
CA VAL A 209 1.08 -4.61 5.38
C VAL A 209 1.19 -3.77 6.67
N LEU A 210 0.52 -2.63 6.73
CA LEU A 210 0.56 -1.74 7.90
C LEU A 210 -0.03 -2.41 9.14
N VAL A 211 -1.18 -3.08 9.01
CA VAL A 211 -1.77 -3.85 10.12
C VAL A 211 -0.84 -4.97 10.55
N THR A 212 -0.25 -5.70 9.58
CA THR A 212 0.68 -6.79 9.88
C THR A 212 1.88 -6.32 10.72
N ASP A 213 2.49 -5.20 10.34
CA ASP A 213 3.65 -4.66 11.06
C ASP A 213 3.25 -3.97 12.38
N ALA A 214 2.08 -3.31 12.45
CA ALA A 214 1.58 -2.66 13.66
C ALA A 214 1.37 -3.66 14.81
N TYR A 215 0.87 -4.85 14.50
CA TYR A 215 0.72 -5.97 15.43
C TYR A 215 1.99 -6.82 15.59
N GLN A 216 3.15 -6.26 15.22
CA GLN A 216 4.45 -6.94 15.33
C GLN A 216 4.46 -8.35 14.73
N ARG A 217 3.67 -8.56 13.66
CA ARG A 217 3.55 -9.82 12.93
C ARG A 217 2.99 -10.99 13.76
N ALA A 218 2.18 -10.69 14.78
CA ALA A 218 1.54 -11.68 15.63
C ALA A 218 0.02 -11.47 15.71
N CYS A 219 -0.73 -12.56 15.70
CA CYS A 219 -2.18 -12.57 15.88
C CYS A 219 -2.58 -11.85 17.18
N ALA A 220 -3.53 -10.92 17.10
CA ALA A 220 -4.04 -10.16 18.24
C ALA A 220 -4.64 -11.05 19.34
N ILE A 221 -5.21 -12.20 18.94
CA ILE A 221 -5.92 -13.13 19.84
C ILE A 221 -4.99 -14.22 20.38
N THR A 222 -4.19 -14.86 19.52
CA THR A 222 -3.45 -16.10 19.87
C THR A 222 -1.93 -15.93 19.95
N PHE A 223 -1.39 -14.76 19.58
CA PHE A 223 0.05 -14.53 19.45
C PHE A 223 0.78 -15.45 18.43
N GLU A 224 0.02 -16.16 17.58
CA GLU A 224 0.57 -16.89 16.44
C GLU A 224 1.32 -15.92 15.52
N HIS A 225 2.54 -16.25 15.15
CA HIS A 225 3.47 -15.37 14.42
C HIS A 225 3.99 -15.98 13.11
N SER A 226 3.43 -17.13 12.71
CA SER A 226 3.61 -17.70 11.38
C SER A 226 2.85 -16.86 10.36
N LEU A 227 3.54 -15.89 9.75
CA LEU A 227 2.94 -14.91 8.83
C LEU A 227 1.99 -15.50 7.75
N PRO A 228 2.24 -16.66 7.12
CA PRO A 228 1.31 -17.25 6.15
C PRO A 228 -0.06 -17.64 6.72
N ALA A 229 -0.18 -17.77 8.05
CA ALA A 229 -1.44 -18.06 8.73
C ALA A 229 -2.21 -16.79 9.15
N LEU A 230 -1.65 -15.59 8.90
CA LEU A 230 -2.16 -14.32 9.38
C LEU A 230 -2.78 -13.47 8.26
N GLU A 231 -3.90 -12.83 8.60
CA GLU A 231 -4.67 -11.96 7.72
C GLU A 231 -5.01 -10.66 8.46
N ALA A 232 -5.01 -9.55 7.72
CA ALA A 232 -5.49 -8.27 8.23
C ALA A 232 -6.99 -8.19 8.00
N ALA A 233 -7.75 -8.30 9.09
CA ALA A 233 -9.20 -8.18 9.11
C ALA A 233 -9.61 -6.72 9.25
N HIS A 234 -10.59 -6.29 8.45
CA HIS A 234 -11.27 -5.02 8.66
C HIS A 234 -12.26 -5.16 9.80
N ILE A 235 -12.28 -4.21 10.74
CA ILE A 235 -13.35 -4.15 11.76
C ILE A 235 -14.65 -3.75 11.07
N LYS A 236 -14.60 -2.66 10.30
CA LYS A 236 -15.67 -2.23 9.40
C LYS A 236 -15.22 -2.39 7.95
N PRO A 237 -15.88 -3.25 7.15
CA PRO A 237 -15.52 -3.45 5.75
C PRO A 237 -15.57 -2.18 4.91
N PHE A 238 -14.70 -2.07 3.92
CA PHE A 238 -14.66 -0.92 3.00
C PHE A 238 -16.00 -0.72 2.25
N SER A 239 -16.67 -1.81 1.87
CA SER A 239 -17.99 -1.77 1.21
C SER A 239 -19.10 -1.12 2.06
N LEU A 240 -18.88 -1.01 3.37
CA LEU A 240 -19.80 -0.37 4.32
C LEU A 240 -19.27 0.98 4.84
N GLY A 241 -18.26 1.55 4.16
CA GLY A 241 -17.68 2.85 4.50
C GLY A 241 -16.55 2.81 5.52
N GLY A 242 -15.92 1.64 5.74
CA GLY A 242 -14.70 1.55 6.53
C GLY A 242 -13.46 2.08 5.79
N ASN A 243 -12.51 2.66 6.53
CA ASN A 243 -11.27 3.19 5.95
C ASN A 243 -10.12 2.15 6.02
N HIS A 244 -9.15 2.28 5.12
CA HIS A 244 -7.90 1.50 5.14
C HIS A 244 -6.90 2.05 6.17
N GLU A 245 -7.30 2.11 7.45
CA GLU A 245 -6.48 2.62 8.55
C GLU A 245 -6.16 1.52 9.56
N ILE A 246 -5.00 1.61 10.23
CA ILE A 246 -4.57 0.59 11.22
C ILE A 246 -5.62 0.42 12.33
N LYS A 247 -6.26 1.51 12.77
CA LYS A 247 -7.33 1.49 13.78
C LYS A 247 -8.59 0.73 13.34
N ASN A 248 -8.79 0.54 12.04
CA ASN A 248 -9.86 -0.28 11.46
C ASN A 248 -9.37 -1.72 11.19
N GLY A 249 -8.24 -2.12 11.75
CA GLY A 249 -7.57 -3.37 11.46
C GLY A 249 -7.29 -4.23 12.69
N LEU A 250 -7.48 -5.53 12.55
CA LEU A 250 -7.01 -6.57 13.46
C LEU A 250 -6.13 -7.55 12.68
N LEU A 251 -4.95 -7.89 13.19
CA LEU A 251 -4.17 -9.00 12.62
C LEU A 251 -4.64 -10.31 13.27
N LEU A 252 -5.26 -11.19 12.50
CA LEU A 252 -5.89 -12.41 13.00
C LEU A 252 -5.39 -13.63 12.24
N ARG A 253 -5.44 -14.80 12.88
CA ARG A 253 -5.32 -16.07 12.17
C ARG A 253 -6.49 -16.23 11.19
N SER A 254 -6.28 -16.85 10.02
CA SER A 254 -7.29 -16.94 8.95
C SER A 254 -8.65 -17.50 9.40
N ASP A 255 -8.68 -18.50 10.29
CA ASP A 255 -9.92 -19.04 10.84
C ASP A 255 -10.66 -18.04 11.74
N LEU A 256 -9.94 -17.34 12.63
CA LEU A 256 -10.47 -16.31 13.51
C LEU A 256 -10.97 -15.10 12.72
N HIS A 257 -10.26 -14.69 11.67
CA HIS A 257 -10.71 -13.67 10.74
C HIS A 257 -12.06 -14.04 10.11
N ARG A 258 -12.17 -15.27 9.58
CA ARG A 258 -13.44 -15.74 8.98
C ARG A 258 -14.58 -15.80 10.00
N LEU A 259 -14.31 -16.15 11.25
CA LEU A 259 -15.31 -16.14 12.31
C LEU A 259 -15.72 -14.71 12.69
N PHE A 260 -14.76 -13.79 12.73
CA PHE A 260 -14.99 -12.36 12.98
C PHE A 260 -15.89 -11.76 11.90
N ASP A 261 -15.52 -11.88 10.62
CA ASP A 261 -16.29 -11.39 9.48
C ASP A 261 -17.72 -11.95 9.39
N LYS A 262 -17.93 -13.17 9.90
CA LYS A 262 -19.24 -13.83 9.91
C LYS A 262 -20.01 -13.60 11.20
N GLY A 263 -19.49 -12.81 12.13
CA GLY A 263 -20.13 -12.44 13.39
C GLY A 263 -20.13 -13.53 14.46
N TYR A 264 -19.36 -14.61 14.30
CA TYR A 264 -19.23 -15.65 15.33
C TYR A 264 -18.20 -15.30 16.41
N LEU A 265 -17.36 -14.30 16.15
CA LEU A 265 -16.37 -13.75 17.07
C LEU A 265 -16.44 -12.23 16.99
N THR A 266 -16.27 -11.53 18.11
CA THR A 266 -16.07 -10.08 18.11
C THR A 266 -15.09 -9.65 19.20
N ILE A 267 -14.66 -8.40 19.16
CA ILE A 267 -13.82 -7.76 20.18
C ILE A 267 -14.61 -6.60 20.79
N THR A 268 -14.76 -6.59 22.11
CA THR A 268 -15.44 -5.49 22.82
C THR A 268 -14.62 -4.20 22.83
N PRO A 269 -15.22 -3.03 23.09
CA PRO A 269 -14.50 -1.76 23.17
C PRO A 269 -13.42 -1.68 24.27
N ASP A 270 -13.45 -2.62 25.22
CA ASP A 270 -12.44 -2.80 26.26
C ASP A 270 -11.43 -3.92 25.92
N TYR A 271 -11.41 -4.35 24.66
CA TYR A 271 -10.50 -5.33 24.07
C TYR A 271 -10.62 -6.74 24.66
N HIS A 272 -11.84 -7.17 24.99
CA HIS A 272 -12.13 -8.57 25.35
C HIS A 272 -12.71 -9.32 24.16
N ILE A 273 -12.40 -10.59 24.06
CA ILE A 273 -12.87 -11.47 22.99
C ILE A 273 -14.23 -12.03 23.39
N GLU A 274 -15.23 -11.89 22.53
CA GLU A 274 -16.51 -12.59 22.67
C GLU A 274 -16.68 -13.62 21.54
N VAL A 275 -17.20 -14.78 21.91
CA VAL A 275 -17.44 -15.90 20.99
C VAL A 275 -18.91 -16.27 21.08
N SER A 276 -19.58 -16.20 19.93
CA SER A 276 -21.01 -16.46 19.81
C SER A 276 -21.34 -17.92 20.11
N ARG A 277 -22.44 -18.14 20.83
CA ARG A 277 -23.01 -19.48 21.07
C ARG A 277 -23.55 -20.12 19.80
N ARG A 278 -23.76 -19.34 18.73
CA ARG A 278 -24.22 -19.83 17.44
C ARG A 278 -23.27 -20.82 16.78
N LEU A 279 -21.99 -20.85 17.14
CA LEU A 279 -21.10 -21.91 16.67
C LEU A 279 -21.58 -23.30 17.12
N ARG A 280 -22.17 -23.40 18.31
CA ARG A 280 -22.78 -24.63 18.81
C ARG A 280 -24.16 -24.86 18.20
N GLU A 281 -24.96 -23.81 18.08
CA GLU A 281 -26.35 -23.93 17.59
C GLU A 281 -26.41 -24.25 16.09
N ASP A 282 -25.58 -23.57 15.28
CA ASP A 282 -25.59 -23.72 13.82
C ASP A 282 -24.76 -24.93 13.36
N PHE A 283 -23.74 -25.36 14.12
CA PHE A 283 -22.78 -26.39 13.67
C PHE A 283 -22.46 -27.50 14.67
N ALA A 284 -23.13 -27.53 15.84
CA ALA A 284 -22.79 -28.45 16.93
C ALA A 284 -21.29 -28.42 17.32
N ASN A 285 -20.63 -27.26 17.21
CA ASN A 285 -19.19 -27.10 17.40
C ASN A 285 -18.85 -25.83 18.23
N GLY A 286 -17.60 -25.38 18.19
CA GLY A 286 -17.11 -24.17 18.85
C GLY A 286 -16.17 -24.43 20.03
N HIS A 287 -15.97 -25.69 20.43
CA HIS A 287 -15.11 -26.08 21.56
C HIS A 287 -13.69 -25.51 21.49
N THR A 288 -13.12 -25.41 20.30
CA THR A 288 -11.79 -24.82 20.08
C THR A 288 -11.74 -23.32 20.38
N TYR A 289 -12.85 -22.60 20.19
CA TYR A 289 -12.91 -21.14 20.29
C TYR A 289 -13.48 -20.64 21.61
N TYR A 290 -14.39 -21.37 22.25
CA TYR A 290 -14.97 -20.97 23.54
C TYR A 290 -13.96 -20.67 24.66
N PRO A 291 -12.80 -21.35 24.76
CA PRO A 291 -11.78 -20.97 25.73
C PRO A 291 -11.30 -19.53 25.60
N LEU A 292 -11.37 -18.93 24.40
CA LEU A 292 -10.96 -17.55 24.14
C LEU A 292 -11.97 -16.53 24.68
N ARG A 293 -13.22 -16.93 24.93
CA ARG A 293 -14.28 -16.02 25.37
C ARG A 293 -13.95 -15.38 26.71
N GLY A 294 -14.16 -14.06 26.81
CA GLY A 294 -13.88 -13.26 28.00
C GLY A 294 -12.39 -13.00 28.23
N GLN A 295 -11.48 -13.59 27.44
CA GLN A 295 -10.07 -13.24 27.52
C GLN A 295 -9.84 -11.86 26.91
N ARG A 296 -8.86 -11.14 27.44
CA ARG A 296 -8.38 -9.90 26.82
C ARG A 296 -7.54 -10.24 25.60
N LEU A 297 -7.52 -9.37 24.59
CA LEU A 297 -6.59 -9.51 23.47
C LEU A 297 -5.16 -9.70 23.99
N HIS A 298 -4.49 -10.73 23.48
CA HIS A 298 -3.11 -11.04 23.85
C HIS A 298 -2.15 -9.95 23.37
N HIS A 299 -2.44 -9.36 22.21
CA HIS A 299 -1.57 -8.36 21.60
C HIS A 299 -2.36 -7.19 21.01
N LEU A 300 -1.94 -5.98 21.35
CA LEU A 300 -2.35 -4.72 20.74
C LEU A 300 -1.11 -4.06 20.14
N PRO A 301 -1.27 -3.19 19.12
CA PRO A 301 -0.18 -2.40 18.60
C PRO A 301 0.54 -1.64 19.73
N PRO A 302 1.89 -1.65 19.79
CA PRO A 302 2.61 -0.97 20.87
C PRO A 302 2.34 0.54 20.97
N ASN A 303 1.96 1.16 19.85
CA ASN A 303 1.54 2.55 19.79
C ASN A 303 0.03 2.67 20.06
N PRO A 304 -0.41 3.35 21.14
CA PRO A 304 -1.83 3.53 21.44
C PRO A 304 -2.61 4.24 20.35
N ALA A 305 -1.96 5.07 19.53
CA ALA A 305 -2.59 5.73 18.40
C ALA A 305 -2.98 4.76 17.28
N ASP A 306 -2.47 3.52 17.29
CA ASP A 306 -2.76 2.48 16.31
C ASP A 306 -3.73 1.41 16.85
N HIS A 307 -4.18 1.53 18.11
CA HIS A 307 -5.16 0.60 18.68
C HIS A 307 -6.48 0.59 17.88
N PRO A 308 -7.21 -0.55 17.86
CA PRO A 308 -8.53 -0.62 17.27
C PRO A 308 -9.45 0.48 17.80
N ASP A 309 -10.11 1.18 16.87
CA ASP A 309 -11.03 2.26 17.22
C ASP A 309 -12.26 1.68 17.93
N LYS A 310 -12.57 2.23 19.12
CA LYS A 310 -13.69 1.75 19.94
C LYS A 310 -15.03 1.89 19.23
N ASN A 311 -15.25 2.93 18.42
CA ASN A 311 -16.50 3.11 17.69
C ASN A 311 -16.66 2.08 16.57
N LEU A 312 -15.55 1.66 15.94
CA LEU A 312 -15.58 0.58 14.94
C LEU A 312 -15.87 -0.76 15.60
N LEU A 313 -15.31 -1.02 16.78
CA LEU A 313 -15.63 -2.21 17.57
C LEU A 313 -17.10 -2.23 18.01
N ILE A 314 -17.65 -1.10 18.48
CA ILE A 314 -19.08 -0.95 18.80
C ILE A 314 -19.91 -1.29 17.56
N TRP A 315 -19.59 -0.68 16.41
CA TRP A 315 -20.29 -0.96 15.16
C TRP A 315 -20.26 -2.45 14.80
N HIS A 316 -19.12 -3.12 14.90
CA HIS A 316 -19.02 -4.56 14.61
C HIS A 316 -19.86 -5.39 15.60
N ASN A 317 -19.85 -5.02 16.88
CA ASN A 317 -20.65 -5.66 17.92
C ASN A 317 -22.17 -5.53 17.69
N GLU A 318 -22.62 -4.40 17.15
CA GLU A 318 -24.05 -4.11 16.92
C GLU A 318 -24.55 -4.65 15.58
N GLU A 319 -23.74 -4.55 14.53
CA GLU A 319 -24.19 -4.78 13.14
C GLU A 319 -23.77 -6.15 12.57
N VAL A 320 -22.71 -6.76 13.10
CA VAL A 320 -22.13 -7.99 12.53
C VAL A 320 -22.22 -9.16 13.50
N TYR A 321 -21.85 -8.92 14.76
CA TYR A 321 -21.75 -9.97 15.76
C TYR A 321 -23.10 -10.62 16.07
N LYS A 322 -23.09 -11.96 16.22
CA LYS A 322 -24.29 -12.78 16.35
C LYS A 322 -24.40 -13.40 17.75
N GLY A 323 -24.41 -12.65 18.83
CA GLY A 323 -24.74 -13.24 20.15
C GLY A 323 -24.41 -12.43 21.38
#